data_AF-A0AAV2B9K5-F1
#
_entry.id   AF-A0AAV2B9K5-F1
#
_cell.length_a   1.000
_cell.length_b   1.000
_cell.length_c   1.000
_cell.angle_alpha   90.00
_cell.angle_beta   90.00
_cell.angle_gamma   90.00
#
_symmetry.space_group_name_H-M   'P 1'
#
loop_
_entity.id
_entity.type
_entity.pdbx_description
1 polymer ?
#
loop_
_entity_poly.entity_id
_entity_poly.type
_entity_poly.pdbx_seq_one_letter_code
_entity_poly.pdbx_strand_id
1 'polypeptide(L)'
;MSGVSVPTLVETAVMKVAVCLHNDREISQWSTFPSDEVATAEWRHLMNSKVSKLFLPANLQKRTFEEASRVCLLILRVRAVYRESVFTVRSCQSLDEILKSAFVRTPGHLFDEQKTIEGLVRDERLDGDFRLTLATEFYPDKYLLPSWLSNDVRFRLVLEERKKQKAMLRYLHSDLDFYNTFLPN
;
A
#
# COMPACT_ATOMS: atom_id res chain seq x y z
N MET A 1 -28.85 -1.99 6.42
CA MET A 1 -28.47 -1.64 5.05
C MET A 1 -28.09 -0.17 5.03
N SER A 2 -26.79 0.15 5.13
CA SER A 2 -26.30 1.52 5.02
C SER A 2 -26.31 1.90 3.53
N GLY A 3 -27.15 2.87 3.18
CA GLY A 3 -27.26 3.36 1.81
C GLY A 3 -25.92 3.91 1.33
N VAL A 4 -25.45 3.42 0.20
CA VAL A 4 -24.30 4.02 -0.51
C VAL A 4 -24.79 5.37 -1.04
N SER A 5 -24.32 6.46 -0.45
CA SER A 5 -24.57 7.80 -0.97
C SER A 5 -23.92 7.96 -2.35
N VAL A 6 -24.49 8.80 -3.20
CA VAL A 6 -23.90 9.11 -4.51
C VAL A 6 -22.81 10.16 -4.30
N PRO A 7 -21.57 9.93 -4.77
CA PRO A 7 -20.51 10.92 -4.64
C PRO A 7 -20.91 12.25 -5.26
N THR A 8 -20.58 13.34 -4.58
CA THR A 8 -20.78 14.68 -5.13
C THR A 8 -19.88 14.88 -6.35
N LEU A 9 -20.26 15.85 -7.19
CA LEU A 9 -19.42 16.28 -8.31
C LEU A 9 -18.03 16.71 -7.84
N VAL A 10 -17.95 17.39 -6.69
CA VAL A 10 -16.70 17.84 -6.07
C VAL A 10 -15.81 16.65 -5.71
N GLU A 11 -16.33 15.63 -5.04
CA GLU A 11 -15.54 14.44 -4.66
C GLU A 11 -15.06 13.66 -5.88
N THR A 12 -15.91 13.58 -6.91
CA THR A 12 -15.53 12.95 -8.17
C THR A 12 -14.43 13.72 -8.88
N ALA A 13 -14.51 15.06 -8.89
CA ALA A 13 -13.47 15.92 -9.46
C ALA A 13 -12.15 15.81 -8.69
N VAL A 14 -12.19 15.85 -7.36
CA VAL A 14 -11.01 15.69 -6.49
C VAL A 14 -10.30 14.36 -6.74
N MET A 15 -11.04 13.25 -6.81
CA MET A 15 -10.44 11.94 -7.09
C MET A 15 -9.86 11.86 -8.50
N LYS A 16 -10.54 12.44 -9.50
CA LYS A 16 -9.99 12.51 -10.86
C LYS A 16 -8.68 13.30 -10.90
N VAL A 17 -8.61 14.43 -10.19
CA VAL A 17 -7.38 15.21 -10.04
C VAL A 17 -6.29 14.36 -9.39
N ALA A 18 -6.60 13.64 -8.32
CA ALA A 18 -5.64 12.76 -7.65
C ALA A 18 -5.05 11.70 -8.61
N VAL A 19 -5.90 11.02 -9.37
CA VAL A 19 -5.47 10.03 -10.38
C VAL A 19 -4.67 10.67 -11.51
N CYS A 20 -5.03 11.88 -11.95
CA CYS A 20 -4.28 12.60 -12.97
C CYS A 20 -2.90 13.05 -12.47
N LEU A 21 -2.81 13.56 -11.24
CA LEU A 21 -1.56 14.01 -10.63
C LEU A 21 -0.58 12.87 -10.44
N HIS A 22 -1.06 11.66 -10.12
CA HIS A 22 -0.21 10.48 -10.08
C HIS A 22 0.53 10.20 -11.41
N ASN A 23 -0.12 10.48 -12.55
CA ASN A 23 0.51 10.29 -13.87
C ASN A 23 1.49 11.43 -14.24
N ASP A 24 1.61 12.46 -13.41
CA ASP A 24 2.61 13.52 -13.60
C ASP A 24 4.01 12.92 -13.45
N ARG A 25 4.91 13.28 -14.38
CA ARG A 25 6.26 12.74 -14.43
C ARG A 25 7.04 13.00 -13.16
N GLU A 26 6.95 14.20 -12.60
CA GLU A 26 7.67 14.56 -11.37
C GLU A 26 7.14 13.75 -10.19
N ILE A 27 5.81 13.56 -10.07
CA ILE A 27 5.23 12.74 -9.00
C ILE A 27 5.60 11.27 -9.17
N SER A 28 5.54 10.73 -10.39
CA SER A 28 5.85 9.32 -10.65
C SER A 28 7.29 8.93 -10.30
N GLN A 29 8.23 9.88 -10.39
CA GLN A 29 9.63 9.68 -10.01
C GLN A 29 9.78 9.45 -8.51
N TRP A 30 8.82 9.88 -7.67
CA TRP A 30 8.91 9.68 -6.23
C TRP A 30 8.76 8.22 -5.80
N SER A 31 8.28 7.35 -6.69
CA SER A 31 8.17 5.90 -6.45
C SER A 31 9.52 5.20 -6.32
N THR A 32 10.63 5.88 -6.62
CA THR A 32 11.98 5.33 -6.44
C THR A 32 12.56 5.61 -5.06
N PHE A 33 11.93 6.46 -4.25
CA PHE A 33 12.42 6.78 -2.91
C PHE A 33 11.77 5.87 -1.87
N PRO A 34 12.52 5.45 -0.83
CA PRO A 34 11.96 4.70 0.29
C PRO A 34 10.80 5.46 0.93
N SER A 35 9.71 4.74 1.23
CA SER A 35 8.50 5.25 1.89
C SER A 35 8.78 6.13 3.11
N ASP A 36 9.83 5.80 3.86
CA ASP A 36 10.16 6.42 5.15
C ASP A 36 11.03 7.68 4.99
N GLU A 37 11.60 7.88 3.79
CA GLU A 37 12.44 9.02 3.42
C GLU A 37 11.69 10.08 2.60
N VAL A 38 10.38 9.93 2.37
CA VAL A 38 9.58 10.99 1.73
C VAL A 38 9.70 12.24 2.58
N ALA A 39 10.59 13.14 2.17
CA ALA A 39 10.83 14.42 2.81
C ALA A 39 9.50 15.18 2.81
N THR A 40 8.82 15.14 3.96
CA THR A 40 7.44 15.63 4.10
C THR A 40 7.27 17.09 3.65
N ALA A 41 8.35 17.88 3.71
CA ALA A 41 8.40 19.25 3.20
C ALA A 41 8.45 19.32 1.67
N GLU A 42 9.30 18.53 1.02
CA GLU A 42 9.46 18.53 -0.44
C GLU A 42 8.23 17.95 -1.13
N TRP A 43 7.68 16.84 -0.63
CA TRP A 43 6.41 16.29 -1.10
C TRP A 43 5.28 17.30 -0.99
N ARG A 44 5.16 17.96 0.16
CA ARG A 44 4.16 19.01 0.39
C ARG A 44 4.36 20.18 -0.57
N HIS A 45 5.60 20.61 -0.81
CA HIS A 45 5.90 21.70 -1.74
C HIS A 45 5.52 21.33 -3.18
N LEU A 46 5.89 20.13 -3.63
CA LEU A 46 5.54 19.61 -4.95
C LEU A 46 4.02 19.56 -5.13
N MET A 47 3.32 18.90 -4.21
CA MET A 47 1.86 18.75 -4.28
C MET A 47 1.15 20.11 -4.23
N ASN A 48 1.61 21.06 -3.40
CA ASN A 48 1.07 22.41 -3.40
C ASN A 48 1.32 23.14 -4.73
N SER A 49 2.51 23.00 -5.31
CA SER A 49 2.84 23.57 -6.62
C SER A 49 1.96 23.01 -7.73
N LYS A 50 1.63 21.71 -7.69
CA LYS A 50 0.73 21.08 -8.68
C LYS A 50 -0.74 21.50 -8.47
N VAL A 51 -1.22 21.47 -7.24
CA VAL A 51 -2.64 21.76 -6.93
C VAL A 51 -2.96 23.25 -7.08
N SER A 52 -2.02 24.16 -6.79
CA SER A 52 -2.21 25.61 -6.97
C SER A 52 -2.41 26.02 -8.44
N LYS A 53 -1.81 25.29 -9.38
CA LYS A 53 -2.00 25.50 -10.83
C LYS A 53 -3.41 25.16 -11.31
N LEU A 54 -4.24 24.56 -10.47
CA LEU A 54 -5.65 24.28 -10.78
C LEU A 54 -6.56 25.50 -10.55
N PHE A 55 -6.04 26.60 -9.99
CA PHE A 55 -6.77 27.85 -9.73
C PHE A 55 -8.10 27.64 -8.97
N LEU A 56 -8.11 26.68 -8.03
CA LEU A 56 -9.27 26.34 -7.24
C LEU A 56 -9.49 27.34 -6.10
N PRO A 57 -10.74 27.58 -5.66
CA PRO A 57 -11.04 28.22 -4.39
C PRO A 57 -10.29 27.55 -3.23
N ALA A 58 -9.85 28.32 -2.24
CA ALA A 58 -8.95 27.85 -1.17
C ALA A 58 -9.45 26.59 -0.44
N ASN A 59 -10.76 26.49 -0.18
CA ASN A 59 -11.38 25.31 0.44
C ASN A 59 -11.26 24.05 -0.44
N LEU A 60 -11.48 24.19 -1.75
CA LEU A 60 -11.33 23.09 -2.71
C LEU A 60 -9.87 22.75 -2.96
N GLN A 61 -8.99 23.74 -2.98
CA GLN A 61 -7.56 23.55 -3.10
C GLN A 61 -7.01 22.71 -1.95
N LYS A 62 -7.37 23.06 -0.70
CA LYS A 62 -6.98 22.31 0.49
C LYS A 62 -7.48 20.86 0.43
N ARG A 63 -8.77 20.66 0.14
CA ARG A 63 -9.37 19.32 0.03
C ARG A 63 -8.73 18.49 -1.08
N THR A 64 -8.44 19.11 -2.22
CA THR A 64 -7.75 18.46 -3.35
C THR A 64 -6.34 18.05 -2.97
N PHE A 65 -5.59 18.93 -2.28
CA PHE A 65 -4.25 18.64 -1.80
C PHE A 65 -4.22 17.44 -0.86
N GLU A 66 -5.10 17.41 0.15
CA GLU A 66 -5.14 16.34 1.15
C GLU A 66 -5.43 14.99 0.50
N GLU A 67 -6.44 14.95 -0.37
CA GLU A 67 -6.84 13.71 -1.02
C GLU A 67 -5.85 13.25 -2.08
N ALA A 68 -5.40 14.15 -2.95
CA ALA A 68 -4.42 13.81 -3.97
C ALA A 68 -3.09 13.37 -3.35
N SER A 69 -2.67 13.99 -2.24
CA SER A 69 -1.48 13.56 -1.53
C SER A 69 -1.62 12.12 -1.03
N ARG A 70 -2.72 11.79 -0.36
CA ARG A 70 -2.96 10.44 0.18
C ARG A 70 -3.02 9.40 -0.94
N VAL A 71 -3.77 9.67 -2.00
CA VAL A 71 -3.90 8.76 -3.14
C VAL A 71 -2.57 8.57 -3.85
N CYS A 72 -1.84 9.64 -4.16
CA CYS A 72 -0.55 9.52 -4.84
C CYS A 72 0.46 8.76 -3.96
N LEU A 73 0.57 9.09 -2.67
CA LEU A 73 1.47 8.36 -1.77
C LEU A 73 1.15 6.87 -1.70
N LEU A 74 -0.14 6.49 -1.64
CA LEU A 74 -0.51 5.08 -1.67
C LEU A 74 -0.07 4.41 -2.97
N ILE A 75 -0.36 5.04 -4.12
CA ILE A 75 0.01 4.45 -5.41
C ILE A 75 1.54 4.31 -5.51
N LEU A 76 2.29 5.31 -5.05
CA LEU A 76 3.75 5.26 -5.06
C LEU A 76 4.27 4.10 -4.19
N ARG A 77 3.71 3.90 -2.99
CA ARG A 77 4.04 2.75 -2.13
C ARG A 77 3.70 1.42 -2.78
N VAL A 78 2.48 1.28 -3.32
CA VAL A 78 2.05 0.04 -4.01
C VAL A 78 2.97 -0.27 -5.20
N ARG A 79 3.39 0.75 -5.95
CA ARG A 79 4.35 0.59 -7.06
C ARG A 79 5.76 0.24 -6.59
N ALA A 80 6.21 0.78 -5.45
CA ALA A 80 7.49 0.40 -4.86
C ALA A 80 7.49 -1.09 -4.48
N VAL A 81 6.45 -1.54 -3.77
CA VAL A 81 6.23 -2.95 -3.44
C VAL A 81 6.19 -3.81 -4.71
N TYR A 82 5.49 -3.35 -5.75
CA TYR A 82 5.42 -4.07 -7.02
C TYR A 82 6.79 -4.22 -7.67
N ARG A 83 7.61 -3.16 -7.72
CA ARG A 83 8.96 -3.23 -8.29
C ARG A 83 9.86 -4.21 -7.53
N GLU A 84 9.73 -4.26 -6.21
CA GLU A 84 10.46 -5.23 -5.39
C GLU A 84 9.97 -6.67 -5.64
N SER A 85 8.68 -6.86 -5.92
CA SER A 85 8.10 -8.18 -6.20
C SER A 85 8.21 -8.62 -7.67
N VAL A 86 8.54 -7.74 -8.62
CA VAL A 86 8.60 -8.04 -10.07
C VAL A 86 9.62 -9.14 -10.42
N PHE A 87 10.58 -9.47 -9.55
CA PHE A 87 11.44 -10.64 -9.77
C PHE A 87 10.70 -11.98 -9.85
N THR A 88 9.42 -12.06 -9.43
CA THR A 88 8.61 -13.30 -9.48
C THR A 88 7.35 -13.24 -10.37
N VAL A 89 6.97 -12.07 -10.91
CA VAL A 89 5.64 -11.88 -11.53
C VAL A 89 5.65 -12.18 -13.05
N ARG A 90 4.96 -13.25 -13.47
CA ARG A 90 4.60 -13.48 -14.88
C ARG A 90 3.30 -12.73 -15.22
N SER A 91 3.37 -11.83 -16.22
CA SER A 91 2.25 -11.25 -16.97
C SER A 91 0.99 -10.90 -16.16
N CYS A 92 1.08 -9.87 -15.32
CA CYS A 92 -0.10 -9.24 -14.73
C CYS A 92 -0.77 -8.32 -15.78
N GLN A 93 -2.11 -8.19 -15.75
CA GLN A 93 -2.76 -7.00 -16.34
C GLN A 93 -2.08 -5.75 -15.76
N SER A 94 -2.04 -4.64 -16.51
CA SER A 94 -1.27 -3.47 -16.05
C SER A 94 -1.74 -3.06 -14.65
N LEU A 95 -0.81 -2.99 -13.69
CA LEU A 95 -1.09 -2.56 -12.31
C LEU A 95 -1.90 -1.26 -12.30
N ASP A 96 -1.68 -0.40 -13.29
CA ASP A 96 -2.37 0.86 -13.50
C ASP A 96 -3.88 0.71 -13.77
N GLU A 97 -4.31 -0.32 -14.50
CA GLU A 97 -5.73 -0.61 -14.70
C GLU A 97 -6.39 -1.11 -13.42
N ILE A 98 -5.70 -1.99 -12.69
CA ILE A 98 -6.19 -2.54 -11.43
C ILE A 98 -6.32 -1.43 -10.39
N LEU A 99 -5.29 -0.58 -10.24
CA LEU A 99 -5.31 0.57 -9.34
C LEU A 99 -6.49 1.50 -9.62
N LYS A 100 -6.75 1.84 -10.89
CA LYS A 100 -7.91 2.67 -11.27
C LYS A 100 -9.25 2.07 -10.81
N SER A 101 -9.38 0.75 -10.81
CA SER A 101 -10.58 0.04 -10.38
C SER A 101 -10.66 -0.20 -8.87
N ALA A 102 -9.52 -0.23 -8.17
CA ALA A 102 -9.42 -0.61 -6.77
C ALA A 102 -9.66 0.54 -5.78
N PHE A 103 -9.74 1.80 -6.23
CA PHE A 103 -9.96 2.94 -5.35
C PHE A 103 -11.33 2.87 -4.66
N VAL A 104 -11.33 2.53 -3.38
CA VAL A 104 -12.54 2.47 -2.55
C VAL A 104 -12.75 3.81 -1.84
N ARG A 105 -14.02 4.23 -1.77
CA ARG A 105 -14.43 5.42 -1.02
C ARG A 105 -15.24 5.03 0.21
N THR A 106 -15.09 5.81 1.27
CA THR A 106 -15.97 5.79 2.44
C THR A 106 -17.38 6.30 2.07
N PRO A 107 -18.40 6.07 2.92
CA PRO A 107 -19.71 6.70 2.75
C PRO A 107 -19.65 8.25 2.76
N GLY A 108 -18.61 8.85 3.36
CA GLY A 108 -18.32 10.28 3.24
C GLY A 108 -17.57 10.67 1.97
N HIS A 109 -17.45 9.74 1.01
CA HIS A 109 -16.77 9.88 -0.28
C HIS A 109 -15.30 10.27 -0.23
N LEU A 110 -14.69 10.18 0.96
CA LEU A 110 -13.26 10.28 1.15
C LEU A 110 -12.59 8.96 0.81
N PHE A 111 -11.34 9.06 0.39
CA PHE A 111 -10.46 7.97 0.06
C PHE A 111 -10.22 7.08 1.28
N ASP A 112 -10.54 5.80 1.10
CA ASP A 112 -10.35 4.75 2.10
C ASP A 112 -9.11 3.94 1.71
N GLU A 113 -7.97 4.35 2.25
CA GLU A 113 -6.68 3.69 2.00
C GLU A 113 -6.74 2.21 2.40
N GLN A 114 -7.28 1.92 3.58
CA GLN A 114 -7.41 0.56 4.09
C GLN A 114 -8.21 -0.29 3.11
N LYS A 115 -9.47 0.09 2.81
CA LYS A 115 -10.30 -0.70 1.90
C LYS A 115 -9.74 -0.79 0.48
N THR A 116 -8.98 0.20 0.03
CA THR A 116 -8.29 0.16 -1.25
C THR A 116 -7.22 -0.93 -1.24
N ILE A 117 -6.40 -1.02 -0.19
CA ILE A 117 -5.44 -2.12 -0.03
C ILE A 117 -6.17 -3.46 0.12
N GLU A 118 -7.24 -3.55 0.90
CA GLU A 118 -8.05 -4.78 1.02
C GLU A 118 -8.55 -5.24 -0.36
N GLY A 119 -9.01 -4.29 -1.18
CA GLY A 119 -9.43 -4.53 -2.56
C GLY A 119 -8.30 -5.07 -3.42
N LEU A 120 -7.11 -4.47 -3.36
CA LEU A 120 -5.92 -4.95 -4.08
C LEU A 120 -5.50 -6.35 -3.62
N VAL A 121 -5.41 -6.60 -2.32
CA VAL A 121 -5.02 -7.93 -1.79
C VAL A 121 -6.02 -9.02 -2.14
N ARG A 122 -7.27 -8.67 -2.44
CA ARG A 122 -8.33 -9.60 -2.88
C ARG A 122 -8.42 -9.74 -4.40
N ASP A 123 -7.77 -8.88 -5.16
CA ASP A 123 -7.90 -8.88 -6.61
C ASP A 123 -7.11 -10.03 -7.24
N GLU A 124 -7.79 -11.12 -7.59
CA GLU A 124 -7.16 -12.33 -8.15
C GLU A 124 -6.46 -12.09 -9.51
N ARG A 125 -6.64 -10.92 -10.13
CA ARG A 125 -5.86 -10.50 -11.31
C ARG A 125 -4.43 -10.14 -10.96
N LEU A 126 -4.15 -9.83 -9.68
CA LEU A 126 -2.81 -9.61 -9.16
C LEU A 126 -2.16 -10.93 -8.76
N ASP A 127 -0.86 -11.01 -9.02
CA ASP A 127 -0.03 -12.16 -8.64
C ASP A 127 -0.08 -12.42 -7.12
N GLY A 128 -0.07 -13.71 -6.75
CA GLY A 128 -0.20 -14.13 -5.35
C GLY A 128 0.99 -13.72 -4.48
N ASP A 129 2.21 -13.64 -5.01
CA ASP A 129 3.37 -13.12 -4.27
C ASP A 129 3.18 -11.63 -4.03
N PHE A 130 2.78 -10.88 -5.07
CA PHE A 130 2.54 -9.45 -4.93
C PHE A 130 1.43 -9.14 -3.92
N ARG A 131 0.31 -9.87 -3.97
CA ARG A 131 -0.79 -9.74 -2.98
C ARG A 131 -0.32 -10.05 -1.57
N LEU A 132 0.54 -11.06 -1.41
CA LEU A 132 1.14 -11.40 -0.12
C LEU A 132 2.05 -10.27 0.38
N THR A 133 2.93 -9.74 -0.47
CA THR A 133 3.83 -8.64 -0.10
C THR A 133 3.06 -7.39 0.30
N LEU A 134 2.01 -7.04 -0.47
CA LEU A 134 1.10 -5.95 -0.10
C LEU A 134 0.45 -6.18 1.27
N ALA A 135 -0.06 -7.39 1.53
CA ALA A 135 -0.66 -7.70 2.82
C ALA A 135 0.35 -7.56 3.97
N THR A 136 1.59 -7.99 3.78
CA THR A 136 2.63 -7.86 4.81
C THR A 136 3.09 -6.44 5.04
N GLU A 137 3.15 -5.62 3.98
CA GLU A 137 3.58 -4.22 4.05
C GLU A 137 2.56 -3.36 4.79
N PHE A 138 1.28 -3.50 4.44
CA PHE A 138 0.22 -2.62 4.96
C PHE A 138 -0.51 -3.18 6.19
N TYR A 139 -0.33 -4.47 6.50
CA TYR A 139 -0.89 -5.10 7.71
C TYR A 139 0.20 -5.89 8.46
N PRO A 140 1.16 -5.20 9.09
CA PRO A 140 2.27 -5.83 9.81
C PRO A 140 1.80 -6.61 11.05
N ASP A 141 0.61 -6.31 11.58
CA ASP A 141 -0.02 -7.04 12.69
C ASP A 141 -0.56 -8.41 12.24
N LYS A 142 0.37 -9.34 12.07
CA LYS A 142 0.13 -10.73 11.63
C LYS A 142 -0.73 -11.57 12.57
N TYR A 143 -0.95 -11.10 13.80
CA TYR A 143 -1.72 -11.82 14.82
C TYR A 143 -3.23 -11.71 14.61
N LEU A 144 -3.68 -10.75 13.81
CA LEU A 144 -5.07 -10.59 13.42
C LEU A 144 -5.16 -10.67 11.90
N LEU A 145 -4.87 -11.86 11.36
CA LEU A 145 -5.08 -12.14 9.94
C LEU A 145 -6.52 -11.75 9.58
N PRO A 146 -6.71 -10.70 8.76
CA PRO A 146 -8.05 -10.23 8.55
C PRO A 146 -8.91 -11.31 7.89
N SER A 147 -10.16 -11.42 8.32
CA SER A 147 -11.12 -12.42 7.81
C SER A 147 -11.31 -12.31 6.30
N TRP A 148 -11.00 -11.14 5.74
CA TRP A 148 -11.09 -10.81 4.35
C TRP A 148 -9.92 -11.26 3.47
N LEU A 149 -8.78 -11.69 4.04
CA LEU A 149 -7.66 -12.24 3.28
C LEU A 149 -8.09 -13.50 2.51
N SER A 150 -7.65 -13.61 1.27
CA SER A 150 -7.86 -14.82 0.47
C SER A 150 -7.12 -16.01 1.10
N ASN A 151 -7.67 -17.22 0.92
CA ASN A 151 -7.15 -18.41 1.58
C ASN A 151 -5.70 -18.73 1.18
N ASP A 152 -5.31 -18.42 -0.07
CA ASP A 152 -3.95 -18.59 -0.57
C ASP A 152 -2.95 -17.66 0.15
N VAL A 153 -3.27 -16.36 0.25
CA VAL A 153 -2.43 -15.39 0.96
C VAL A 153 -2.36 -15.73 2.44
N ARG A 154 -3.51 -16.06 3.05
CA ARG A 154 -3.59 -16.47 4.46
C ARG A 154 -2.72 -17.70 4.75
N PHE A 155 -2.83 -18.74 3.93
CA PHE A 155 -2.04 -19.96 4.10
C PHE A 155 -0.54 -19.68 4.00
N ARG A 156 -0.13 -18.84 3.04
CA ARG A 156 1.27 -18.46 2.86
C ARG A 156 1.82 -17.62 4.01
N LEU A 157 1.05 -16.67 4.55
CA LEU A 157 1.43 -15.91 5.74
C LEU A 157 1.72 -16.84 6.93
N VAL A 158 0.83 -17.81 7.19
CA VAL A 158 1.01 -18.79 8.26
C VAL A 158 2.24 -19.67 8.01
N LEU A 159 2.48 -20.06 6.76
CA LEU A 159 3.64 -20.88 6.40
C LEU A 159 4.96 -20.12 6.61
N GLU A 160 5.04 -18.87 6.16
CA GLU A 160 6.22 -18.01 6.35
C GLU A 160 6.50 -17.75 7.84
N GLU A 161 5.46 -17.53 8.65
CA GLU A 161 5.62 -17.36 10.09
C GLU A 161 6.15 -18.63 10.77
N ARG A 162 5.61 -19.81 10.40
CA ARG A 162 6.14 -21.10 10.88
C ARG A 162 7.59 -21.32 10.49
N LYS A 163 8.00 -20.91 9.28
CA LYS A 163 9.40 -20.98 8.84
C LYS A 163 10.29 -20.09 9.71
N LYS A 164 9.86 -18.85 10.01
CA LYS A 164 10.58 -17.91 10.88
C LYS A 164 10.72 -18.46 12.30
N GLN A 165 9.64 -18.96 12.89
CA GLN A 165 9.67 -19.58 14.22
C GLN A 165 10.63 -20.78 14.27
N LYS A 166 10.60 -21.66 13.26
CA LYS A 166 11.55 -22.77 13.16
C LYS A 166 13.00 -22.33 12.97
N ALA A 167 13.24 -21.23 12.25
CA ALA A 167 14.59 -20.68 12.10
C ALA A 167 15.10 -20.09 13.42
N MET A 168 14.25 -19.34 14.13
CA MET A 168 14.56 -18.78 15.44
C MET A 168 14.83 -19.85 16.50
N LEU A 169 14.02 -20.92 16.54
CA LEU A 169 14.25 -22.05 17.43
C LEU A 169 15.59 -22.75 17.14
N ARG A 170 15.93 -22.93 15.86
CA ARG A 170 17.24 -23.49 15.47
C ARG A 170 18.40 -22.62 15.92
N TYR A 171 18.27 -21.30 15.74
CA TYR A 171 19.26 -20.33 16.21
C TYR A 171 19.47 -20.40 17.74
N LEU A 172 18.37 -20.40 18.51
CA LEU A 172 18.43 -20.52 19.97
C LEU A 172 19.03 -21.84 20.43
N HIS A 173 18.74 -22.94 19.74
CA HIS A 173 19.32 -24.24 20.05
C HIS A 173 20.83 -24.27 19.78
N SER A 174 21.28 -23.70 18.65
CA SER A 174 22.71 -23.59 18.37
C SER A 174 23.46 -22.69 19.35
N ASP A 175 22.83 -21.63 19.86
CA ASP A 175 23.41 -20.78 20.91
C ASP A 175 23.53 -21.53 22.24
N LEU A 176 22.49 -22.29 22.64
CA LEU A 176 22.51 -23.11 23.86
C LEU A 176 23.59 -24.20 23.81
N ASP A 177 23.75 -24.87 22.66
CA ASP A 177 24.80 -25.87 22.46
C ASP A 177 26.20 -25.25 22.53
N PHE A 178 26.37 -24.03 21.99
CA PHE A 178 27.61 -23.27 22.13
C PHE A 178 27.93 -22.97 23.61
N TYR A 179 26.97 -22.45 24.38
CA TYR A 179 27.19 -22.16 25.81
C TYR A 179 27.52 -23.41 26.64
N ASN A 180 26.87 -24.54 26.39
CA ASN A 180 27.12 -25.80 27.10
C ASN A 180 28.48 -26.43 26.76
N THR A 181 29.08 -26.07 25.62
CA THR A 181 30.38 -26.62 25.19
C THR A 181 31.56 -25.79 25.71
N PHE A 182 31.37 -24.50 26.00
CA PHE A 182 32.45 -23.56 26.32
C PHE A 182 32.45 -23.01 27.76
N LEU A 183 31.45 -23.31 28.58
CA LEU A 183 31.47 -23.04 30.02
C LEU A 183 31.45 -24.39 30.78
N PRO A 184 32.62 -24.92 31.20
CA PRO A 184 32.64 -26.06 32.10
C PRO A 184 32.15 -25.61 33.49
N ASN A 185 31.29 -26.44 34.10
CA ASN A 185 30.89 -26.34 35.51
C ASN A 185 32.09 -26.36 36.45
#